data_AF-A0A8C2Z610-F1
#
_entry.id   AF-A0A8C2Z610-F1
#
_cell.length_a   1.000
_cell.length_b   1.000
_cell.length_c   1.000
_cell.angle_alpha   90.00
_cell.angle_beta   90.00
_cell.angle_gamma   90.00
#
_symmetry.space_group_name_H-M   'P 1'
#
loop_
_entity.id
_entity.type
_entity.pdbx_description
1 polymer ?
#
loop_
_entity_poly.entity_id
_entity_poly.type
_entity_poly.pdbx_seq_one_letter_code
_entity_poly.pdbx_strand_id
1 'polypeptide(L)'
;MSGYTPDEKLRVEQITTLRRKWLKDQELSPREPVLQAKPPGAVAKFWAGFLEPKSLWRLYTYKAYTGGVFTLTRLLIPAWIVHYCVKYHVAQRPYSIVELKPKLFPGDTILETGEVVPDLPETHGHH
;
A
#
# COMPACT_ATOMS: atom_id res chain seq x y z
N MET A 1 45.64 27.55 41.05
CA MET A 1 45.21 26.39 40.25
C MET A 1 43.96 25.83 40.90
N SER A 2 42.79 26.25 40.42
CA SER A 2 41.49 25.96 41.02
C SER A 2 41.05 24.54 40.66
N GLY A 3 41.37 23.60 41.54
CA GLY A 3 40.81 22.24 41.49
C GLY A 3 39.61 22.11 42.42
N TYR A 4 38.89 21.00 42.29
CA TYR A 4 37.81 20.63 43.21
C TYR A 4 38.30 20.58 44.66
N THR A 5 37.49 21.15 45.55
CA THR A 5 37.65 20.99 47.00
C THR A 5 37.44 19.52 47.39
N PRO A 6 37.98 19.06 48.54
CA PRO A 6 37.81 17.69 49.01
C PRO A 6 36.34 17.25 49.08
N ASP A 7 35.45 18.14 49.51
CA ASP A 7 34.01 17.86 49.62
C ASP A 7 33.34 17.70 48.25
N GLU A 8 33.73 18.52 47.27
CA GLU A 8 33.24 18.39 45.89
C GLU A 8 33.69 17.08 45.26
N LYS A 9 34.93 16.64 45.50
CA LYS A 9 35.43 15.35 45.03
C LYS A 9 34.64 14.19 45.65
N LEU A 10 34.45 14.22 46.97
CA LEU A 10 33.66 13.21 47.68
C LEU A 10 32.22 13.16 47.14
N ARG A 11 31.61 14.31 46.88
CA ARG A 11 30.26 14.41 46.32
C ARG A 11 30.17 13.84 44.91
N VAL A 12 31.16 14.14 44.05
CA VAL A 12 31.21 13.61 42.67
C VAL A 12 31.35 12.09 42.69
N GLU A 13 32.19 11.53 43.56
CA GLU A 13 32.34 10.07 43.70
C GLU A 13 31.06 9.39 44.17
N GLN A 14 30.37 9.98 45.17
CA GLN A 14 29.07 9.50 45.65
C GLN A 14 28.02 9.49 44.53
N ILE A 15 27.88 10.59 43.79
CA ILE A 15 26.93 10.70 42.67
C ILE A 15 27.28 9.71 41.55
N THR A 16 28.57 9.58 41.23
CA THR A 16 29.04 8.65 40.19
C THR A 16 28.71 7.20 40.54
N THR A 17 28.87 6.83 41.82
CA THR A 17 28.54 5.49 42.31
C THR A 17 27.03 5.23 42.24
N LEU A 18 26.22 6.19 42.65
CA LEU A 18 24.75 6.11 42.52
C LEU A 18 24.32 6.01 41.06
N ARG A 19 24.96 6.79 40.18
CA ARG A 19 24.66 6.78 38.73
C ARG A 19 24.99 5.43 38.10
N ARG A 20 26.11 4.80 38.46
CA ARG A 20 26.47 3.46 37.96
C ARG A 20 25.46 2.39 38.39
N LYS A 21 24.99 2.44 39.64
CA LYS A 21 23.93 1.54 40.13
C LYS A 21 22.61 1.77 39.40
N TRP A 22 22.19 3.02 39.28
CA TRP A 22 20.97 3.35 38.52
C TRP A 22 21.03 2.86 37.07
N LEU A 23 22.17 3.04 36.39
CA LEU A 23 22.35 2.55 35.02
C LEU A 23 22.28 1.02 34.93
N LYS A 24 22.80 0.31 35.94
CA LYS A 24 22.68 -1.14 36.07
C LYS A 24 21.21 -1.56 36.27
N ASP A 25 20.46 -0.82 37.08
CA ASP A 25 19.05 -1.10 37.36
C ASP A 25 18.14 -0.85 36.14
N GLN A 26 18.63 -0.12 35.12
CA GLN A 26 17.95 0.03 33.83
C GLN A 26 18.18 -1.16 32.87
N GLU A 27 19.06 -2.10 33.19
CA GLU A 27 19.23 -3.32 32.40
C GLU A 27 17.98 -4.21 32.61
N LEU A 28 17.12 -4.29 31.60
CA LEU A 28 15.95 -5.17 31.67
C LEU A 28 16.34 -6.64 31.52
N SER A 29 15.70 -7.48 32.33
CA SER A 29 15.80 -8.92 32.16
C SER A 29 15.03 -9.37 30.92
N PRO A 30 15.40 -10.50 30.29
CA PRO A 30 14.67 -11.03 29.12
C PRO A 30 13.20 -11.39 29.38
N ARG A 31 12.75 -11.40 30.64
CA ARG A 31 11.40 -11.78 31.05
C ARG A 31 10.57 -10.53 31.28
N GLU A 32 10.06 -9.98 30.19
CA GLU A 32 9.08 -8.90 30.26
C GLU A 32 7.66 -9.49 30.30
N PRO A 33 6.74 -8.89 31.06
CA PRO A 33 5.33 -9.24 30.97
C PRO A 33 4.80 -8.80 29.60
N VAL A 34 4.72 -9.75 28.66
CA VAL A 34 4.15 -9.52 27.34
C VAL A 34 2.64 -9.76 27.38
N LEU A 35 1.87 -8.82 26.83
CA LEU A 35 0.44 -9.02 26.62
C LEU A 35 0.23 -10.21 25.68
N GLN A 36 -0.60 -11.16 26.10
CA GLN A 36 -0.90 -12.34 25.27
C GLN A 36 -1.54 -11.89 23.94
N ALA A 37 -1.00 -12.38 22.83
CA ALA A 37 -1.53 -12.06 21.51
C ALA A 37 -2.95 -12.60 21.36
N LYS A 38 -3.84 -11.81 20.76
CA LYS A 38 -5.19 -12.27 20.44
C LYS A 38 -5.10 -13.51 19.54
N PRO A 39 -5.87 -14.58 19.79
CA PRO A 39 -5.80 -15.78 18.97
C PRO A 39 -6.13 -15.44 17.51
N PRO A 40 -5.34 -15.94 16.54
CA PRO A 40 -5.61 -15.70 15.15
C PRO A 40 -6.97 -16.29 14.74
N GLY A 41 -7.64 -15.67 13.76
CA GLY A 41 -8.87 -16.20 13.17
C GLY A 41 -8.64 -17.54 12.48
N ALA A 42 -9.72 -18.29 12.18
CA ALA A 42 -9.61 -19.64 11.60
C ALA A 42 -8.77 -19.69 10.31
N VAL A 43 -8.96 -18.73 9.40
CA VAL A 43 -8.19 -18.63 8.16
C VAL A 43 -6.71 -18.32 8.43
N ALA A 44 -6.43 -17.41 9.36
CA ALA A 44 -5.06 -17.07 9.74
C ALA A 44 -4.36 -18.25 10.43
N LYS A 45 -5.08 -19.01 11.27
CA LYS A 45 -4.59 -20.25 11.88
C LYS A 45 -4.26 -21.31 10.83
N PHE A 46 -5.16 -21.51 9.86
CA PHE A 46 -4.92 -22.44 8.75
C PHE A 46 -3.65 -22.08 7.99
N TRP A 47 -3.50 -20.81 7.58
CA TRP A 47 -2.31 -20.37 6.85
C TRP A 47 -1.04 -20.44 7.70
N ALA A 48 -1.10 -20.12 8.98
CA ALA A 48 0.03 -20.27 9.89
C ALA A 48 0.51 -21.74 9.94
N GLY A 49 -0.42 -22.68 10.10
CA GLY A 49 -0.10 -24.12 10.09
C GLY A 49 0.33 -24.62 8.71
N PHE A 50 -0.29 -24.17 7.62
CA PHE A 50 0.11 -24.54 6.27
C PHE A 50 1.51 -24.03 5.92
N LEU A 51 1.93 -22.89 6.46
CA LEU A 51 3.27 -22.34 6.26
C LEU A 51 4.37 -23.04 7.08
N GLU A 52 3.99 -23.94 8.00
CA GLU A 52 4.90 -24.75 8.80
C GLU A 52 4.90 -26.20 8.24
N PRO A 53 6.00 -26.72 7.65
CA PRO A 53 7.34 -26.14 7.44
C PRO A 53 7.41 -25.16 6.25
N LYS A 54 8.36 -24.21 6.33
CA LYS A 54 8.54 -23.10 5.38
C LYS A 54 9.17 -23.54 4.04
N SER A 55 8.46 -24.35 3.28
CA SER A 55 8.90 -24.70 1.91
C SER A 55 8.65 -23.56 0.93
N LEU A 56 9.47 -23.47 -0.13
CA LEU A 56 9.33 -22.42 -1.14
C LEU A 56 7.95 -22.46 -1.82
N TRP A 57 7.46 -23.66 -2.17
CA TRP A 57 6.13 -23.84 -2.76
C TRP A 57 5.02 -23.25 -1.87
N ARG A 58 5.04 -23.55 -0.56
CA ARG A 58 4.03 -23.06 0.38
C ARG A 58 4.06 -21.54 0.53
N LEU A 59 5.25 -20.94 0.47
CA LEU A 59 5.41 -19.49 0.50
C LEU A 59 4.87 -18.84 -0.78
N TYR A 60 5.17 -19.42 -1.96
CA TYR A 60 4.67 -18.89 -3.22
C TYR A 60 3.16 -19.03 -3.35
N THR A 61 2.56 -20.13 -2.92
CA THR A 61 1.09 -20.28 -2.91
C THR A 61 0.43 -19.29 -1.98
N TYR A 62 0.99 -19.08 -0.78
CA TYR A 62 0.47 -18.05 0.13
C TYR A 62 0.58 -16.64 -0.46
N LYS A 63 1.68 -16.30 -1.13
CA LYS A 63 1.85 -15.02 -1.84
C LYS A 63 0.84 -14.84 -2.97
N ALA A 64 0.58 -15.89 -3.75
CA ALA A 64 -0.43 -15.83 -4.81
C ALA A 64 -1.83 -15.62 -4.22
N TYR A 65 -2.16 -16.33 -3.12
CA TYR A 65 -3.42 -16.15 -2.40
C TYR A 65 -3.58 -14.72 -1.87
N THR A 66 -2.58 -14.18 -1.17
CA THR A 66 -2.66 -12.82 -0.61
C THR A 66 -2.76 -11.77 -1.71
N GLY A 67 -2.01 -11.95 -2.81
CA GLY A 67 -2.13 -11.14 -4.01
C GLY A 67 -3.55 -11.19 -4.59
N GLY A 68 -4.15 -12.38 -4.71
CA GLY A 68 -5.51 -12.56 -5.20
C GLY A 68 -6.59 -11.94 -4.30
N VAL A 69 -6.46 -12.07 -2.99
CA VAL A 69 -7.36 -11.40 -2.04
C VAL A 69 -7.23 -9.89 -2.14
N PHE A 70 -6.02 -9.36 -2.29
CA PHE A 70 -5.79 -7.94 -2.47
C PHE A 70 -6.42 -7.43 -3.77
N THR A 71 -6.19 -8.08 -4.90
CA THR A 71 -6.76 -7.66 -6.19
C THR A 71 -8.29 -7.68 -6.15
N LEU A 72 -8.89 -8.71 -5.57
CA LEU A 72 -10.34 -8.78 -5.44
C LEU A 72 -10.90 -7.66 -4.56
N THR A 73 -10.36 -7.53 -3.33
CA THR A 73 -10.93 -6.63 -2.32
C THR A 73 -10.59 -5.16 -2.53
N ARG A 74 -9.42 -4.84 -3.09
CA ARG A 74 -8.93 -3.47 -3.25
C ARG A 74 -9.04 -2.94 -4.66
N LEU A 75 -9.18 -3.78 -5.68
CA LEU A 75 -9.29 -3.34 -7.07
C LEU A 75 -10.65 -3.70 -7.66
N LEU A 76 -11.01 -4.98 -7.72
CA LEU A 76 -12.20 -5.44 -8.45
C LEU A 76 -13.50 -4.95 -7.80
N ILE A 77 -13.69 -5.17 -6.50
CA ILE A 77 -14.91 -4.75 -5.80
C ILE A 77 -15.11 -3.23 -5.89
N PRO A 78 -14.12 -2.38 -5.56
CA PRO A 78 -14.27 -0.93 -5.74
C PRO A 78 -14.51 -0.52 -7.18
N ALA A 79 -13.82 -1.13 -8.15
CA ALA A 79 -14.02 -0.83 -9.57
C ALA A 79 -15.46 -1.15 -10.03
N TRP A 80 -16.03 -2.28 -9.59
CA TRP A 80 -17.43 -2.61 -9.86
C TRP A 80 -18.41 -1.63 -9.21
N ILE A 81 -18.15 -1.20 -7.98
CA ILE A 81 -18.99 -0.20 -7.29
C ILE A 81 -18.94 1.14 -8.03
N VAL A 82 -17.75 1.60 -8.42
CA VAL A 82 -17.58 2.83 -9.20
C VAL A 82 -18.27 2.71 -10.55
N HIS A 83 -18.06 1.61 -11.27
CA HIS A 83 -18.72 1.37 -12.55
C HIS A 83 -20.24 1.38 -12.43
N TYR A 84 -20.78 0.73 -11.40
CA TYR A 84 -22.22 0.73 -11.11
C TYR A 84 -22.74 2.14 -10.82
N CYS A 85 -22.01 2.93 -10.02
CA CYS A 85 -22.35 4.31 -9.73
C CYS A 85 -22.34 5.17 -10.99
N VAL A 86 -21.30 5.07 -11.82
CA VAL A 86 -21.20 5.78 -13.10
C VAL A 86 -22.36 5.42 -14.02
N LYS A 87 -22.66 4.12 -14.16
CA LYS A 87 -23.70 3.62 -15.07
C LYS A 87 -25.11 4.05 -14.66
N TYR A 88 -25.46 3.96 -13.38
CA TYR A 88 -26.86 4.13 -12.95
C TYR A 88 -27.14 5.46 -12.25
N HIS A 89 -26.13 6.18 -11.78
CA HIS A 89 -26.35 7.43 -11.04
C HIS A 89 -25.78 8.64 -11.78
N VAL A 90 -24.56 8.52 -12.29
CA VAL A 90 -23.92 9.61 -13.02
C VAL A 90 -24.54 9.71 -14.41
N ALA A 91 -24.40 8.69 -15.27
CA ALA A 91 -24.84 8.73 -16.66
C ALA A 91 -26.34 9.01 -16.90
N GLN A 92 -27.20 8.78 -15.89
CA GLN A 92 -28.62 9.13 -15.99
C GLN A 92 -28.88 10.64 -15.90
N ARG A 93 -27.93 11.42 -15.41
CA ARG A 93 -28.06 12.87 -15.30
C ARG A 93 -27.52 13.53 -16.57
N PRO A 94 -28.24 14.49 -17.17
CA PRO A 94 -27.75 15.18 -18.36
C PRO A 94 -26.47 15.94 -18.04
N TYR A 95 -25.50 15.89 -18.97
CA TYR A 95 -24.18 16.57 -18.86
C TYR A 95 -23.31 16.19 -17.65
N SER A 96 -23.62 15.13 -16.92
CA SER A 96 -22.77 14.66 -15.84
C SER A 96 -21.49 13.98 -16.34
N ILE A 97 -21.55 13.40 -17.53
CA ILE A 97 -20.42 12.83 -18.26
C ILE A 97 -20.40 13.53 -19.61
N VAL A 98 -19.34 14.27 -19.88
CA VAL A 98 -19.14 14.95 -21.15
C VAL A 98 -17.85 14.41 -21.74
N GLU A 99 -17.99 13.66 -22.83
CA GLU A 99 -16.86 13.10 -23.56
C GLU A 99 -16.49 14.01 -24.73
N LEU A 100 -15.19 14.09 -25.01
CA LEU A 100 -14.72 14.71 -26.25
C LEU A 100 -15.07 13.80 -27.42
N LYS A 101 -15.58 14.39 -28.49
CA LYS A 101 -15.85 13.64 -29.72
C LYS A 101 -14.56 12.97 -30.22
N PRO A 102 -14.62 11.71 -30.68
CA PRO A 102 -13.45 11.03 -31.22
C PRO A 102 -12.90 11.79 -32.44
N LYS A 103 -11.58 11.68 -32.66
CA LYS A 103 -10.94 12.25 -33.86
C LYS A 103 -11.33 11.40 -35.06
N LEU A 104 -11.71 12.06 -36.15
CA LEU A 104 -12.00 11.43 -37.43
C LEU A 104 -10.84 11.70 -38.39
N PHE A 105 -10.39 10.67 -39.08
CA PHE A 105 -9.37 10.75 -40.11
C PHE A 105 -9.95 10.37 -41.48
N PRO A 106 -9.32 10.85 -42.57
CA PRO A 106 -9.68 10.45 -43.92
C PRO A 106 -9.63 8.92 -44.09
N GLY A 107 -10.67 8.35 -44.70
CA GLY A 107 -10.85 6.90 -44.86
C GLY A 107 -11.53 6.18 -43.68
N ASP A 108 -11.77 6.85 -42.55
CA ASP A 108 -12.51 6.25 -41.43
C ASP A 108 -13.99 6.08 -41.78
N THR A 109 -14.63 5.01 -41.26
CA THR A 109 -16.07 4.80 -41.38
C THR A 109 -16.77 5.13 -40.07
N ILE A 110 -17.72 6.07 -40.10
CA ILE A 110 -18.55 6.42 -38.95
C ILE A 110 -19.50 5.26 -38.67
N LEU A 111 -19.41 4.63 -37.50
CA LEU A 111 -20.20 3.43 -37.17
C LEU A 111 -21.70 3.69 -37.13
N GLU A 112 -22.12 4.87 -36.70
CA GLU A 112 -23.53 5.24 -36.56
C GLU A 112 -24.19 5.60 -37.90
N THR A 113 -23.42 6.18 -38.84
CA THR A 113 -23.93 6.69 -40.14
C THR A 113 -23.57 5.78 -41.32
N GLY A 114 -22.49 5.00 -41.21
CA GLY A 114 -21.91 4.22 -42.29
C GLY A 114 -21.15 5.06 -43.33
N GLU A 115 -21.04 6.37 -43.13
CA GLU A 115 -20.34 7.30 -44.02
C GLU A 115 -18.82 7.13 -43.89
N VAL A 116 -18.13 7.10 -45.03
CA VAL A 116 -16.67 7.08 -45.10
C VAL A 116 -16.18 8.51 -45.20
N VAL A 117 -15.27 8.90 -44.31
CA VAL A 117 -14.65 10.22 -44.31
C VAL A 117 -13.84 10.38 -45.60
N PRO A 118 -14.07 11.44 -46.38
CA PRO A 118 -13.39 11.63 -47.66
C PRO A 118 -11.88 11.79 -47.48
N ASP A 119 -11.14 11.29 -48.47
CA ASP A 119 -9.70 11.48 -48.55
C ASP A 119 -9.32 12.96 -48.67
N LEU A 120 -8.13 13.31 -48.17
CA LEU A 120 -7.59 14.64 -48.39
C LEU A 120 -7.35 14.85 -49.89
N PRO A 121 -7.54 16.08 -50.40
CA PRO A 121 -7.25 16.38 -51.79
C PRO A 121 -5.79 16.05 -52.10
N GLU A 122 -5.53 15.49 -53.29
CA GLU A 122 -4.17 15.20 -53.74
C GLU A 122 -3.34 16.49 -53.76
N THR A 123 -2.41 16.62 -52.83
CA THR A 123 -1.43 17.71 -52.85
C THR A 123 -0.21 17.23 -53.61
N HIS A 124 0.09 17.83 -54.76
CA HIS A 124 1.37 17.63 -55.43
C HIS A 124 2.48 18.26 -54.59
N GLY A 125 3.06 17.47 -53.69
CA GLY A 125 4.20 17.89 -52.90
C GLY A 125 5.40 18.14 -53.81
N HIS A 126 5.91 19.37 -53.81
CA HIS A 126 7.20 19.67 -54.41
C HIS A 126 8.31 19.16 -53.47
N HIS A 127 8.84 17.99 -53.81
CA HIS A 127 10.17 17.54 -53.41
C HIS A 127 11.03 17.39 -54.66
#